data_AF-A0A8B8ZYK8-F1
#
_entry.id   AF-A0A8B8ZYK8-F1
#
_cell.length_a   1.000
_cell.length_b   1.000
_cell.length_c   1.000
_cell.angle_alpha   90.00
_cell.angle_beta   90.00
_cell.angle_gamma   90.00
#
_symmetry.space_group_name_H-M   'P 1'
#
loop_
_entity.id
_entity.type
_entity.pdbx_description
1 polymer ?
#
loop_
_entity_poly.entity_id
_entity_poly.type
_entity_poly.pdbx_seq_one_letter_code
_entity_poly.pdbx_strand_id
1 'polypeptide(L)'
;YGYNDQLHVSTVTFLWLAQAIEKRIAVFSQVPAENGELIQVLRYEKNQYYKPHHDYFADTFNLKRGGQRIATMLMYLSDNVEGGEHIFLWLEMVNAVVEER
;
A
#
# COMPACT_ATOMS: atom_id res chain seq x y z
N TYR A 1 -4.53 33.30 21.02
CA TYR A 1 -4.51 31.95 21.60
C TYR A 1 -5.69 31.18 21.03
N GLY A 2 -5.49 30.33 20.01
CA GLY A 2 -6.61 29.62 19.37
C GLY A 2 -6.34 28.97 18.02
N TYR A 3 -5.09 28.69 17.67
CA TYR A 3 -4.70 27.90 16.49
C TYR A 3 -3.53 27.01 16.95
N ASN A 4 -3.77 25.72 17.24
CA ASN A 4 -2.80 24.61 17.02
C ASN A 4 -3.11 23.27 17.71
N ASP A 5 -4.06 23.17 18.65
CA ASP A 5 -4.25 21.90 19.38
C ASP A 5 -4.90 20.80 18.51
N GLN A 6 -5.81 21.15 17.60
CA GLN A 6 -6.49 20.15 16.75
C GLN A 6 -5.59 19.57 15.64
N LEU A 7 -4.67 20.37 15.07
CA LEU A 7 -3.73 19.91 14.05
C LEU A 7 -2.64 18.99 14.64
N HIS A 8 -2.23 19.21 15.90
CA HIS A 8 -1.30 18.32 16.59
C HIS A 8 -1.95 16.98 16.94
N VAL A 9 -3.20 16.96 17.43
CA VAL A 9 -3.91 15.72 17.75
C VAL A 9 -4.17 14.87 16.52
N SER A 10 -4.57 15.47 15.38
CA SER A 10 -4.79 14.70 14.15
C SER A 10 -3.49 14.07 13.65
N THR A 11 -2.40 14.83 13.53
CA THR A 11 -1.11 14.33 13.06
C THR A 11 -0.57 13.22 13.95
N VAL A 12 -0.61 13.40 15.27
CA VAL A 12 -0.19 12.37 16.23
C VAL A 12 -1.04 11.11 16.07
N THR A 13 -2.36 11.23 16.01
CA THR A 13 -3.27 10.08 15.85
C THR A 13 -3.01 9.30 14.56
N PHE A 14 -2.78 10.00 13.44
CA PHE A 14 -2.41 9.37 12.16
C PHE A 14 -1.11 8.57 12.27
N LEU A 15 -0.09 9.12 12.93
CA LEU A 15 1.19 8.43 13.14
C LEU A 15 1.03 7.16 14.00
N TRP A 16 0.25 7.24 15.08
CA TRP A 16 -0.03 6.06 15.92
C TRP A 16 -0.76 4.95 15.16
N LEU A 17 -1.72 5.32 14.32
CA LEU A 17 -2.45 4.35 13.50
C LEU A 17 -1.54 3.65 12.49
N ALA A 18 -0.69 4.42 11.78
CA ALA A 18 0.27 3.86 10.84
C ALA A 18 1.22 2.87 11.53
N GLN A 19 1.80 3.26 12.67
CA GLN A 19 2.68 2.38 13.46
C GLN A 19 1.96 1.11 13.95
N ALA A 20 0.69 1.21 14.35
CA ALA A 20 -0.08 0.04 14.76
C ALA A 20 -0.32 -0.95 13.59
N ILE A 21 -0.54 -0.42 12.39
CA ILE A 21 -0.69 -1.22 11.17
C ILE A 21 0.65 -1.88 10.79
N GLU A 22 1.75 -1.11 10.77
CA GLU A 22 3.10 -1.62 10.48
C GLU A 22 3.50 -2.74 11.44
N LYS A 23 3.21 -2.57 12.73
CA LYS A 23 3.46 -3.62 13.74
C LYS A 23 2.65 -4.89 13.47
N ARG A 24 1.40 -4.77 13.03
CA ARG A 24 0.57 -5.94 12.67
C ARG A 24 1.10 -6.63 11.43
N ILE A 25 1.52 -5.87 10.42
CA ILE A 25 2.15 -6.40 9.21
C ILE A 25 3.40 -7.18 9.58
N ALA A 26 4.29 -6.61 10.41
CA ALA A 26 5.52 -7.27 10.83
C ALA A 26 5.28 -8.60 11.56
N VAL A 27 4.28 -8.65 12.45
CA VAL A 27 3.89 -9.89 13.13
C VAL A 27 3.38 -10.94 12.15
N PHE A 28 2.55 -10.54 11.18
CA PHE A 28 1.97 -11.45 10.20
C PHE A 28 3.01 -11.96 9.19
N SER A 29 3.85 -11.08 8.65
CA SER A 29 4.85 -11.42 7.63
C SER A 29 6.10 -12.08 8.21
N GLN A 30 6.29 -12.01 9.53
CA GLN A 30 7.53 -12.39 10.21
C GLN A 30 8.77 -11.61 9.73
N VAL A 31 8.56 -10.41 9.22
CA VAL A 31 9.62 -9.48 8.80
C VAL A 31 9.64 -8.28 9.75
N PRO A 32 10.82 -7.84 10.24
CA PRO A 32 10.92 -6.65 11.09
C PRO A 32 10.30 -5.41 10.43
N ALA A 33 9.62 -4.58 11.23
CA ALA A 33 8.92 -3.39 10.71
C ALA A 33 9.88 -2.38 10.05
N GLU A 34 11.14 -2.36 10.50
CA GLU A 34 12.21 -1.48 10.00
C GLU A 34 12.62 -1.83 8.56
N ASN A 35 12.28 -3.03 8.07
CA ASN A 35 12.49 -3.43 6.68
C ASN A 35 11.36 -2.97 5.76
N GLY A 36 10.26 -2.46 6.31
CA GLY A 36 9.13 -1.94 5.54
C GLY A 36 9.42 -0.57 4.94
N GLU A 37 8.90 -0.32 3.75
CA GLU A 37 8.77 1.04 3.22
C GLU A 37 7.56 1.74 3.86
N LEU A 38 7.53 3.08 3.81
CA LEU A 38 6.37 3.85 4.26
C LEU A 38 5.09 3.41 3.54
N ILE A 39 3.99 3.33 4.28
CA ILE A 39 2.67 2.97 3.73
C ILE A 39 2.30 3.89 2.56
N GLN A 40 2.01 3.29 1.41
CA GLN A 40 1.53 3.99 0.22
C GLN A 40 0.00 3.82 0.10
N VAL A 41 -0.72 4.93 -0.07
CA VAL A 41 -2.18 4.93 -0.25
C VAL A 41 -2.49 5.36 -1.68
N LEU A 42 -3.22 4.51 -2.40
CA LEU A 42 -3.66 4.76 -3.78
C LEU A 42 -5.18 4.84 -3.81
N ARG A 43 -5.71 5.77 -4.59
CA ARG A 43 -7.15 5.91 -4.87
C ARG A 43 -7.34 5.84 -6.39
N TYR A 44 -8.07 4.82 -6.84
CA TYR A 44 -8.47 4.69 -8.22
C TYR A 44 -9.83 5.34 -8.43
N GLU A 45 -9.92 6.19 -9.45
CA GLU A 45 -11.19 6.64 -9.99
C GLU A 45 -11.69 5.67 -11.09
N LYS A 46 -12.93 5.86 -11.53
CA LYS A 46 -13.54 5.06 -12.60
C LYS A 46 -12.62 4.99 -13.83
N ASN A 47 -12.47 3.81 -14.40
CA ASN A 47 -11.60 3.52 -15.55
C ASN A 47 -10.08 3.71 -15.31
N GLN A 48 -9.63 4.03 -14.10
CA GLN A 48 -8.21 4.02 -13.78
C GLN A 48 -7.76 2.60 -13.48
N TYR A 49 -6.55 2.27 -13.93
CA TYR A 49 -5.92 0.97 -13.69
C TYR A 49 -4.42 1.16 -13.56
N TYR A 50 -3.78 0.18 -12.90
CA TYR A 50 -2.33 0.09 -12.87
C TYR A 50 -1.87 -0.97 -13.86
N LYS A 51 -0.81 -0.68 -14.63
CA LYS A 51 -0.30 -1.66 -15.60
C LYS A 51 0.37 -2.83 -14.85
N PRO A 52 0.26 -4.06 -15.38
CA PRO A 52 1.01 -5.20 -14.83
C PRO A 52 2.50 -4.88 -14.72
N HIS A 53 3.08 -5.16 -13.56
CA HIS A 53 4.48 -4.88 -13.25
C HIS A 53 4.96 -5.83 -12.15
N HIS A 54 6.25 -5.75 -11.85
CA HIS A 54 6.84 -6.39 -10.69
C HIS A 54 7.13 -5.33 -9.63
N ASP A 55 6.91 -5.68 -8.37
CA ASP A 55 7.25 -4.79 -7.25
C ASP A 55 8.74 -4.75 -6.96
N TYR A 56 9.49 -5.77 -7.38
CA TYR A 56 10.95 -5.82 -7.21
C TYR A 56 11.65 -4.80 -8.10
N PHE A 57 12.77 -4.26 -7.62
CA PHE A 57 13.62 -3.37 -8.39
C PHE A 57 14.44 -4.13 -9.43
N ALA A 58 14.35 -3.71 -10.69
CA ALA A 58 15.20 -4.23 -11.78
C ALA A 58 16.49 -3.41 -11.96
N ASP A 59 16.54 -2.20 -11.41
CA ASP A 59 17.68 -1.31 -11.56
C ASP A 59 18.66 -1.42 -10.38
N THR A 60 19.94 -1.20 -10.68
CA THR A 60 21.02 -1.32 -9.69
C THR A 60 21.07 -0.14 -8.71
N PHE A 61 20.37 0.94 -8.99
CA PHE A 61 20.40 2.16 -8.18
C PHE A 61 19.52 2.03 -6.95
N ASN A 62 18.28 1.58 -7.11
CA ASN A 62 17.35 1.34 -6.01
C ASN A 62 17.83 0.17 -5.14
N LEU A 63 18.34 -0.90 -5.76
CA LEU A 63 18.93 -2.04 -5.06
C LEU A 63 20.05 -1.64 -4.09
N LYS A 64 20.96 -0.74 -4.51
CA LYS A 64 22.07 -0.27 -3.67
C LYS A 64 21.63 0.64 -2.53
N ARG A 65 20.48 1.31 -2.64
CA ARG A 65 20.01 2.32 -1.69
C ARG A 65 19.03 1.80 -0.66
N GLY A 66 18.16 0.86 -1.05
CA GLY A 66 17.09 0.35 -0.20
C GLY A 66 17.01 -1.18 -0.11
N GLY A 67 17.89 -1.91 -0.81
CA GLY A 67 17.78 -3.36 -0.93
C GLY A 67 16.72 -3.78 -1.94
N GLN A 68 16.27 -5.04 -1.84
CA GLN A 68 15.25 -5.62 -2.72
C GLN A 68 13.95 -5.88 -1.95
N ARG A 69 12.81 -5.64 -2.60
CA ARG A 69 11.50 -6.02 -2.08
C ARG A 69 11.30 -7.52 -2.25
N ILE A 70 11.04 -8.21 -1.14
CA ILE A 70 10.84 -9.66 -1.11
C ILE A 70 9.36 -10.05 -1.02
N ALA A 71 8.50 -9.12 -0.58
CA ALA A 71 7.07 -9.31 -0.42
C ALA A 71 6.33 -7.97 -0.47
N THR A 72 5.07 -8.00 -0.87
CA THR A 72 4.16 -6.84 -0.87
C THR A 72 2.88 -7.20 -0.13
N MET A 73 2.41 -6.28 0.72
CA MET A 73 1.11 -6.39 1.40
C MET A 73 0.14 -5.40 0.77
N LEU A 74 -0.97 -5.90 0.22
CA LEU A 74 -2.03 -5.08 -0.37
C LEU A 74 -3.23 -5.08 0.59
N MET A 75 -3.70 -3.89 0.94
CA MET A 75 -4.83 -3.68 1.85
C MET A 75 -5.94 -2.94 1.12
N TYR A 76 -7.09 -3.59 0.97
CA TYR A 76 -8.28 -2.97 0.40
C TYR A 76 -8.99 -2.14 1.47
N LEU A 77 -9.19 -0.85 1.21
CA LEU A 77 -9.76 0.11 2.16
C LEU A 77 -11.24 0.42 1.91
N SER A 78 -11.82 -0.12 0.83
CA SER A 78 -13.21 0.06 0.41
C SER A 78 -13.76 -1.25 -0.16
N ASP A 79 -15.06 -1.50 0.03
CA ASP A 79 -15.72 -2.80 -0.22
C ASP A 79 -16.86 -2.76 -1.26
N ASN A 80 -17.13 -1.61 -1.88
CA ASN A 80 -18.23 -1.41 -2.84
C ASN A 80 -17.74 -0.94 -4.23
N VAL A 81 -16.87 -1.72 -4.87
CA VAL A 81 -16.37 -1.44 -6.23
C VAL A 81 -16.58 -2.68 -7.11
N GLU A 82 -16.99 -2.47 -8.36
CA GLU A 82 -16.98 -3.53 -9.38
C GLU A 82 -15.69 -3.42 -10.19
N GLY A 83 -14.99 -4.54 -10.37
CA GLY A 83 -13.61 -4.56 -10.85
C GLY A 83 -12.60 -3.93 -9.87
N GLY A 84 -11.43 -3.51 -10.36
CA GLY A 84 -10.31 -3.10 -9.49
C GLY A 84 -9.57 -4.26 -8.81
N GLU A 85 -9.83 -5.49 -9.26
CA GLU A 85 -9.14 -6.68 -8.79
C GLU A 85 -7.64 -6.61 -9.10
N HIS A 86 -6.83 -7.32 -8.31
CA HIS A 86 -5.42 -7.48 -8.63
C HIS A 86 -5.20 -8.75 -9.46
N ILE A 87 -4.79 -8.56 -10.72
CA ILE A 87 -4.48 -9.65 -11.63
C ILE A 87 -3.01 -10.05 -11.49
N PHE A 88 -2.79 -11.31 -11.14
CA PHE A 88 -1.50 -11.96 -11.31
C PHE A 88 -1.51 -12.71 -12.65
N LEU A 89 -0.94 -12.09 -13.69
CA LEU A 89 -1.00 -12.60 -15.07
C LEU A 89 -0.45 -14.03 -15.24
N TRP A 90 0.49 -14.44 -14.39
CA TRP A 90 1.11 -15.77 -14.41
C TRP A 90 0.36 -16.81 -13.57
N LEU A 91 -0.74 -16.43 -12.90
CA LEU A 91 -1.56 -17.29 -12.05
C LEU A 91 -3.02 -17.43 -12.56
N GLU A 92 -3.33 -16.99 -13.79
CA GLU A 92 -4.66 -17.06 -14.42
C GLU A 92 -5.83 -16.63 -13.51
N MET A 93 -5.90 -15.35 -13.15
CA MET A 93 -7.07 -14.74 -12.48
C MET A 93 -7.50 -13.43 -13.17
N VAL A 94 -8.81 -13.13 -13.23
CA VAL A 94 -9.48 -12.32 -14.28
C VAL A 94 -9.56 -10.80 -13.99
N ASN A 95 -9.54 -9.99 -15.07
CA ASN A 95 -9.72 -8.53 -15.33
C ASN A 95 -9.84 -7.46 -14.19
N ALA A 96 -9.17 -6.30 -14.40
CA ALA A 96 -8.92 -5.23 -13.42
C ALA A 96 -9.28 -3.81 -13.92
N VAL A 97 -10.50 -3.62 -14.43
CA VAL A 97 -11.03 -2.29 -14.72
C VAL A 97 -12.05 -1.97 -13.65
N VAL A 98 -11.87 -0.88 -12.88
CA VAL A 98 -12.89 -0.41 -11.93
C VAL A 98 -14.06 0.16 -12.73
N GLU A 99 -15.20 -0.53 -12.67
CA GLU A 99 -16.50 -0.11 -13.16
C GLU A 99 -17.37 0.40 -12.00
N GLU A 100 -18.30 1.29 -12.33
CA GLU A 100 -19.27 1.81 -11.38
C GLU A 100 -20.59 1.08 -11.62
N ARG A 101 -21.29 0.69 -10.56
CA ARG A 101 -22.63 0.09 -10.65
C ARG A 101 -23.62 1.00 -11.36
#